data_AF-A0A6P2VET5-F1
#
_entry.id   AF-A0A6P2VET5-F1
#
_cell.length_a   1.000
_cell.length_b   1.000
_cell.length_c   1.000
_cell.angle_alpha   90.00
_cell.angle_beta   90.00
_cell.angle_gamma   90.00
#
_symmetry.space_group_name_H-M   'P 1'
#
loop_
_entity.id
_entity.type
_entity.pdbx_description
1 polymer ?
#
loop_
_entity_poly.entity_id
_entity_poly.type
_entity_poly.pdbx_seq_one_letter_code
_entity_poly.pdbx_strand_id
1 'polypeptide(L)'
;MILTLSKVAGSERSAHQLVKAGDTAIGEIWREQVNVVVSKLTEPRRMGTKWRWFAKRTGSAETLGRGTRAAYLLGPGYKSKNEALSALDDRAGNSK
;
A
#
# COMPACT_ATOMS: atom_id res chain seq x y z
N MET A 1 -14.03 0.15 -12.64
CA MET A 1 -14.41 -0.90 -11.67
C MET A 1 -14.79 -0.22 -10.36
N ILE A 2 -15.88 -0.59 -9.69
CA ILE A 2 -16.23 -0.03 -8.38
C ILE A 2 -15.57 -0.90 -7.30
N LEU A 3 -14.70 -0.29 -6.50
CA LEU A 3 -14.08 -0.95 -5.36
C LEU A 3 -14.92 -0.74 -4.10
N THR A 4 -15.18 -1.82 -3.37
CA THR A 4 -15.80 -1.75 -2.04
C THR A 4 -14.77 -2.11 -0.96
N LEU A 5 -14.89 -1.46 0.20
CA LEU A 5 -13.97 -1.59 1.31
C LEU A 5 -14.73 -2.03 2.55
N SER A 6 -14.26 -3.09 3.20
CA SER A 6 -14.83 -3.59 4.44
C SER A 6 -13.73 -3.76 5.49
N LYS A 7 -14.04 -3.51 6.76
CA LYS A 7 -13.06 -3.66 7.84
C LYS A 7 -12.73 -5.16 8.03
N VAL A 8 -11.46 -5.47 8.24
CA VAL A 8 -11.03 -6.84 8.61
C VAL A 8 -11.17 -7.02 10.12
N ALA A 9 -12.05 -7.91 10.55
CA ALA A 9 -12.26 -8.21 11.96
C ALA A 9 -11.03 -8.91 12.57
N GLY A 10 -10.69 -8.58 13.83
CA GLY A 10 -9.55 -9.19 14.54
C GLY A 10 -8.16 -8.76 14.06
N SER A 11 -8.06 -7.82 13.12
CA SER A 11 -6.77 -7.34 12.63
C SER A 11 -6.09 -6.38 13.60
N GLU A 12 -4.82 -6.65 13.91
CA GLU A 12 -3.92 -5.73 14.64
C GLU A 12 -3.39 -4.58 13.76
N ARG A 13 -3.50 -4.70 12.43
CA ARG A 13 -3.03 -3.66 11.50
C ARG A 13 -3.91 -2.42 11.54
N SER A 14 -3.29 -1.25 11.54
CA SER A 14 -3.98 0.04 11.53
C SER A 14 -4.76 0.27 10.23
N ALA A 15 -6.02 0.69 10.34
CA ALA A 15 -6.90 0.95 9.21
C ALA A 15 -6.98 -0.20 8.19
N HIS A 16 -6.93 -1.45 8.66
CA HIS A 16 -6.97 -2.63 7.80
C HIS A 16 -8.35 -2.83 7.17
N GLN A 17 -8.38 -2.92 5.84
CA GLN A 17 -9.59 -3.11 5.06
C GLN A 17 -9.37 -4.18 3.99
N LEU A 18 -10.36 -5.05 3.82
CA LEU A 18 -10.51 -5.92 2.67
C LEU A 18 -11.07 -5.12 1.50
N VAL A 19 -10.46 -5.27 0.33
CA VAL A 19 -10.83 -4.65 -0.93
C VAL A 19 -11.53 -5.67 -1.82
N LYS A 20 -12.72 -5.32 -2.31
CA LYS A 20 -13.47 -6.15 -3.25
C LYS A 20 -13.76 -5.41 -4.55
N ALA A 21 -13.77 -6.16 -5.65
CA ALA A 21 -14.19 -5.77 -6.98
C ALA A 21 -15.55 -6.41 -7.28
N GLY A 22 -16.64 -5.65 -7.11
CA GLY A 22 -17.97 -6.28 -7.01
C GLY A 22 -18.00 -7.25 -5.82
N ASP A 23 -18.30 -8.52 -6.07
CA ASP A 23 -18.36 -9.57 -5.03
C ASP A 23 -17.02 -10.28 -4.79
N THR A 24 -16.00 -10.03 -5.61
CA THR A 24 -14.72 -10.74 -5.54
C THR A 24 -13.72 -10.01 -4.66
N ALA A 25 -13.18 -10.69 -3.65
CA ALA A 25 -12.07 -10.18 -2.84
C ALA A 25 -10.76 -10.15 -3.63
N ILE A 26 -10.25 -8.95 -3.92
CA ILE A 26 -9.03 -8.76 -4.71
C ILE A 26 -7.79 -8.52 -3.85
N GLY A 27 -7.97 -8.14 -2.59
CA GLY A 27 -6.89 -8.08 -1.63
C GLY A 27 -7.21 -7.22 -0.41
N GLU A 28 -6.17 -6.73 0.24
CA GLU A 28 -6.23 -6.02 1.51
C GLU A 28 -5.38 -4.75 1.45
N ILE A 29 -5.78 -3.72 2.20
CA ILE A 29 -5.01 -2.50 2.40
C ILE A 29 -4.94 -2.13 3.88
N TRP A 30 -3.83 -1.55 4.30
CA TRP A 30 -3.65 -1.11 5.69
C TRP A 30 -2.61 0.00 5.77
N ARG A 31 -2.41 0.55 6.97
CA ARG A 31 -1.37 1.53 7.28
C ARG A 31 -0.37 1.00 8.28
N GLU A 32 0.88 1.40 8.11
CA GLU A 32 1.95 1.20 9.09
C GLU A 32 2.76 2.48 9.23
N GLN A 33 3.36 2.68 10.41
CA GLN A 33 4.40 3.68 10.59
C GLN A 33 5.73 3.14 10.08
N VAL A 34 6.36 3.87 9.16
CA VAL A 34 7.64 3.48 8.57
C VAL A 34 8.57 4.68 8.45
N ASN A 35 9.88 4.40 8.48
CA ASN A 35 10.90 5.41 8.25
C ASN A 35 10.97 5.74 6.76
N VAL A 36 10.83 7.03 6.43
CA VAL A 36 10.88 7.54 5.07
C VAL A 36 11.82 8.73 4.97
N VAL A 37 12.32 8.99 3.77
CA VAL A 37 13.05 10.22 3.49
C VAL A 37 12.07 11.39 3.50
N VAL A 38 12.36 12.40 4.31
CA VAL A 38 11.53 13.60 4.47
C VAL A 38 12.23 14.89 4.00
N SER A 39 13.54 14.84 3.74
CA SER A 39 14.29 15.97 3.19
C SER A 39 14.02 16.14 1.70
N LYS A 40 14.23 17.37 1.21
CA LYS A 40 14.32 17.66 -0.22
C LYS A 40 15.63 17.10 -0.78
N LEU A 41 15.69 16.92 -2.10
CA LEU A 41 16.87 16.37 -2.78
C LEU A 41 18.12 17.26 -2.61
N THR A 42 17.93 18.56 -2.38
CA THR A 42 18.97 19.58 -2.24
C THR A 42 19.49 19.72 -0.80
N GLU A 43 18.98 18.94 0.14
CA GLU A 43 19.33 19.00 1.56
C GLU A 43 19.95 17.67 2.03
N PRO A 44 20.72 17.68 3.14
CA PRO A 44 21.18 16.45 3.77
C PRO A 44 20.02 15.48 4.00
N ARG A 45 20.23 14.20 3.69
CA ARG A 45 19.18 13.19 3.75
C ARG A 45 18.68 13.04 5.19
N ARG A 46 17.42 13.42 5.43
CA ARG A 46 16.75 13.25 6.73
C ARG A 46 15.71 12.14 6.64
N MET A 47 15.72 11.28 7.65
CA MET A 47 14.73 10.25 7.85
C MET A 47 13.68 10.72 8.86
N GLY A 48 12.43 10.28 8.68
CA GLY A 48 11.37 10.51 9.64
C GLY A 48 10.29 9.44 9.57
N THR A 49 9.64 9.19 10.70
CA THR A 49 8.53 8.25 10.77
C THR A 49 7.27 8.86 10.18
N LYS A 50 6.67 8.18 9.20
CA LYS A 50 5.39 8.57 8.60
C LYS A 50 4.49 7.36 8.48
N TRP A 51 3.19 7.61 8.61
CA TRP A 51 2.18 6.62 8.24
C TRP A 51 2.13 6.47 6.72
N ARG A 52 2.30 5.24 6.24
CA ARG A 52 2.22 4.90 4.82
C ARG A 52 1.20 3.79 4.61
N TRP A 53 0.62 3.78 3.41
CA TRP A 53 -0.34 2.78 3.00
C TRP A 53 0.37 1.59 2.34
N PHE A 54 -0.14 0.41 2.59
CA PHE A 54 0.33 -0.84 2.01
C PHE A 54 -0.86 -1.60 1.46
N ALA A 55 -0.59 -2.47 0.49
CA ALA A 55 -1.60 -3.32 -0.11
C ALA A 55 -1.05 -4.73 -0.30
N LYS A 56 -1.92 -5.73 -0.33
CA LYS A 56 -1.58 -7.13 -0.59
C LYS A 56 -2.70 -7.75 -1.41
N ARG A 57 -2.35 -8.44 -2.48
CA ARG A 57 -3.35 -9.14 -3.30
C ARG A 57 -3.78 -10.44 -2.62
N THR A 58 -5.03 -10.83 -2.82
CA THR A 58 -5.52 -12.16 -2.41
C THR A 58 -4.63 -13.24 -3.01
N GLY A 59 -4.17 -14.20 -2.20
CA GLY A 59 -3.31 -15.30 -2.65
C GLY A 59 -1.84 -14.93 -2.92
N SER A 60 -1.44 -13.66 -2.80
CA SER A 60 -0.02 -13.26 -2.93
C SER A 60 0.68 -13.22 -1.58
N ALA A 61 1.95 -13.58 -1.52
CA ALA A 61 2.80 -13.32 -0.36
C ALA A 61 3.37 -11.88 -0.35
N GLU A 62 3.38 -11.21 -1.50
CA GLU A 62 4.00 -9.91 -1.68
C GLU A 62 3.16 -8.78 -1.10
N THR A 63 3.82 -7.88 -0.38
CA THR A 63 3.23 -6.61 0.07
C THR A 63 3.62 -5.50 -0.90
N LEU A 64 2.63 -4.96 -1.59
CA LEU A 64 2.76 -3.80 -2.46
C LEU A 64 3.16 -2.57 -1.63
N GLY A 65 4.04 -1.75 -2.19
CA GLY A 65 4.71 -0.66 -1.47
C GLY A 65 6.01 -1.10 -0.77
N ARG A 66 6.38 -2.39 -0.82
CA ARG A 66 7.71 -2.88 -0.40
C ARG A 66 8.52 -3.37 -1.59
N GLY A 67 9.84 -3.44 -1.42
CA GLY A 67 10.75 -4.07 -2.39
C GLY A 67 10.98 -3.32 -3.71
N THR A 68 10.36 -2.15 -3.92
CA THR A 68 10.60 -1.32 -5.12
C THR A 68 11.84 -0.45 -4.95
N ARG A 69 12.49 -0.05 -6.07
CA ARG A 69 13.61 0.90 -6.05
C ARG A 69 13.22 2.21 -5.33
N ALA A 70 12.01 2.70 -5.55
CA ALA A 70 11.49 3.87 -4.86
C ALA A 70 11.37 3.63 -3.33
N ALA A 71 10.93 2.45 -2.90
CA ALA A 71 10.86 2.10 -1.48
C ALA A 71 12.25 2.08 -0.81
N TYR A 72 13.29 1.58 -1.51
CA TYR A 72 14.66 1.63 -1.00
C TYR A 72 15.24 3.05 -0.91
N LEU A 73 14.87 3.93 -1.86
CA LEU A 73 15.39 5.29 -1.91
C LEU A 73 14.63 6.27 -1.01
N LEU A 74 13.31 6.13 -0.92
CA LEU A 74 12.43 7.12 -0.27
C LEU A 74 11.73 6.57 0.97
N GLY A 75 11.84 5.27 1.23
CA GLY A 75 11.11 4.56 2.26
C GLY A 75 9.85 3.86 1.71
N PRO A 76 9.41 2.78 2.35
CA PRO A 76 8.36 1.92 1.84
C PRO A 76 6.96 2.53 1.99
N GLY A 77 6.02 1.98 1.24
CA GLY A 77 4.59 2.27 1.28
C GLY A 77 4.17 3.50 0.46
N TYR A 78 2.90 3.53 0.13
CA TYR A 78 2.26 4.58 -0.65
C TYR A 78 1.91 5.78 0.23
N LYS A 79 1.92 6.99 -0.36
CA LYS A 79 1.66 8.21 0.38
C LYS A 79 0.18 8.37 0.71
N SER A 80 -0.68 7.84 -0.14
CA SER A 80 -2.13 7.92 -0.04
C SER A 80 -2.79 6.54 -0.13
N LYS A 81 -4.02 6.46 0.36
CA LYS A 81 -4.86 5.26 0.25
C LYS A 81 -5.14 4.91 -1.21
N ASN A 82 -5.40 5.93 -2.04
CA ASN A 82 -5.74 5.77 -3.44
C ASN A 82 -4.57 5.18 -4.23
N GLU A 83 -3.33 5.63 -4.00
CA GLU A 83 -2.14 5.01 -4.61
C GLU A 83 -2.02 3.51 -4.28
N ALA A 84 -2.32 3.11 -3.04
CA ALA A 84 -2.28 1.70 -2.64
C ALA A 84 -3.40 0.89 -3.32
N LEU A 85 -4.60 1.47 -3.47
CA LEU A 85 -5.72 0.86 -4.18
C LEU A 85 -5.43 0.74 -5.69
N SER A 86 -4.88 1.79 -6.32
CA SER A 86 -4.46 1.75 -7.73
C SER A 86 -3.41 0.66 -7.96
N ALA A 87 -2.40 0.54 -7.09
CA ALA A 87 -1.41 -0.53 -7.24
C ALA A 87 -1.99 -1.95 -7.10
N LEU A 88 -3.09 -2.08 -6.35
CA LEU A 88 -3.83 -3.33 -6.22
C LEU A 88 -4.62 -3.65 -7.50
N ASP A 89 -5.19 -2.63 -8.14
CA ASP A 89 -6.01 -2.71 -9.37
C ASP A 89 -5.20 -2.77 -10.68
N ASP A 90 -4.04 -2.10 -10.76
CA ASP A 90 -3.19 -1.93 -11.96
C ASP A 90 -2.65 -3.25 -12.56
N ARG A 91 -2.89 -4.40 -11.93
CA ARG A 91 -2.55 -5.73 -12.48
C ARG A 91 -3.75 -6.63 -12.75
N ALA A 92 -4.98 -6.21 -12.44
CA ALA A 92 -6.19 -6.86 -12.95
C ALA A 92 -6.36 -6.64 -14.47
N GLY A 93 -5.68 -5.65 -15.05
CA GLY A 93 -5.70 -5.32 -16.48
C GLY A 93 -4.43 -5.65 -17.27
N ASN A 94 -3.46 -6.38 -16.71
CA ASN A 94 -2.20 -6.69 -17.40
C ASN A 94 -1.93 -8.20 -17.54
N SER A 95 -2.98 -8.95 -17.89
CA SER A 95 -2.85 -10.21 -18.62
C SER A 95 -2.81 -9.85 -20.11
N LYS A 96 -1.61 -9.60 -20.64
CA LYS A 96 -1.35 -9.73 -22.07
C LYS A 96 -0.72 -11.08 -22.32
#